data_AF-A0A2N7Z4L6-F1
#
_entry.id   AF-A0A2N7Z4L6-F1
#
_cell.length_a   1.000
_cell.length_b   1.000
_cell.length_c   1.000
_cell.angle_alpha   90.00
_cell.angle_beta   90.00
_cell.angle_gamma   90.00
#
_symmetry.space_group_name_H-M   'P 1'
#
loop_
_entity.id
_entity.type
_entity.pdbx_description
1 polymer ?
#
loop_
_entity_poly.entity_id
_entity_poly.type
_entity_poly.pdbx_seq_one_letter_code
_entity_poly.pdbx_strand_id
1 'polypeptide(L)'
;MLSDDARALMGSTDKATVVQSIRDNLKLDGLGVPRQRFAWGTLQGEVGHGLRRLAKDRARLEATNTAMRSLLDSTPLVPRELKLGNPYEKAAEWIVDTSRSDGLTADEVRGVLWRNRDADLTDIHTIDEIHAQVYKPGPGEPYRDFRSSSDPVYMASEIGHAGFEKLLPELAQSAQEGKWLLADGLFAAAVRFHPYGDGNGRLARALYALAQIKADGPFFKALTPEGESILNPRI
;
A
#
# COMPACT_ATOMS: atom_id res chain seq x y z
N MET A 1 19.77 -12.44 -21.68
CA MET A 1 19.25 -13.53 -20.82
C MET A 1 18.55 -12.87 -19.64
N LEU A 2 17.27 -13.16 -19.38
CA LEU A 2 16.57 -12.64 -18.18
C LEU A 2 17.07 -13.41 -16.95
N SER A 3 17.33 -12.71 -15.84
CA SER A 3 17.69 -13.37 -14.57
C SER A 3 16.52 -14.17 -14.01
N ASP A 4 16.81 -15.14 -13.14
CA ASP A 4 15.78 -15.92 -12.45
C ASP A 4 14.89 -15.02 -11.58
N ASP A 5 15.47 -13.99 -10.94
CA ASP A 5 14.71 -13.03 -10.13
C ASP A 5 13.74 -12.20 -10.96
N ALA A 6 14.16 -11.75 -12.14
CA ALA A 6 13.27 -11.04 -13.05
C ALA A 6 12.10 -11.95 -13.48
N ARG A 7 12.38 -13.22 -13.80
CA ARG A 7 11.33 -14.18 -14.18
C ARG A 7 10.36 -14.46 -13.02
N ALA A 8 10.87 -14.61 -11.80
CA ALA A 8 10.03 -14.80 -10.61
C ALA A 8 9.14 -13.59 -10.35
N LEU A 9 9.70 -12.37 -10.38
CA LEU A 9 8.95 -11.12 -10.23
C LEU A 9 7.85 -10.99 -11.29
N MET A 10 8.14 -11.34 -12.56
CA MET A 10 7.14 -11.32 -13.63
C MET A 10 5.98 -12.28 -13.37
N GLY A 11 6.23 -13.43 -12.72
CA GLY A 11 5.16 -14.34 -12.30
C GLY A 11 4.28 -13.75 -11.19
N SER A 12 4.89 -13.04 -10.25
CA SER A 12 4.19 -12.40 -9.13
C SER A 12 3.61 -11.01 -9.44
N THR A 13 4.01 -10.39 -10.55
CA THR A 13 3.52 -9.09 -11.06
C THR A 13 3.19 -9.25 -12.55
N ASP A 14 3.93 -8.62 -13.45
CA ASP A 14 3.89 -8.89 -14.88
C ASP A 14 5.19 -8.38 -15.53
N LYS A 15 5.34 -8.65 -16.83
CA LYS A 15 6.53 -8.22 -17.59
C LYS A 15 6.66 -6.71 -17.70
N ALA A 16 5.57 -5.99 -17.93
CA ALA A 16 5.58 -4.55 -18.10
C ALA A 16 6.02 -3.87 -16.79
N THR A 17 5.46 -4.28 -15.65
CA THR A 17 5.82 -3.79 -14.31
C THR A 17 7.31 -3.97 -14.02
N VAL A 18 7.85 -5.18 -14.21
CA VAL A 18 9.29 -5.42 -13.93
C VAL A 18 10.20 -4.60 -14.85
N VAL A 19 9.83 -4.45 -16.12
CA VAL A 19 10.59 -3.63 -17.07
C VAL A 19 10.51 -2.15 -16.70
N GLN A 20 9.34 -1.66 -16.31
CA GLN A 20 9.13 -0.28 -15.92
C GLN A 20 9.92 0.03 -14.65
N SER A 21 9.89 -0.87 -13.66
CA SER A 21 10.67 -0.67 -12.44
C SER A 21 12.17 -0.66 -12.66
N ILE A 22 12.70 -1.51 -13.55
CA ILE A 22 14.11 -1.42 -13.95
C ILE A 22 14.41 -0.05 -14.57
N ARG A 23 13.56 0.45 -15.47
CA ARG A 23 13.75 1.74 -16.15
C ARG A 23 13.71 2.89 -15.15
N ASP A 24 12.77 2.89 -14.23
CA ASP A 24 12.56 3.99 -13.30
C ASP A 24 13.62 4.02 -12.21
N ASN A 25 14.09 2.86 -11.75
CA ASN A 25 15.28 2.78 -10.90
C ASN A 25 16.56 3.32 -11.55
N LEU A 26 16.62 3.35 -12.89
CA LEU A 26 17.73 3.93 -13.64
C LEU A 26 17.52 5.44 -13.89
N LYS A 27 16.29 5.86 -14.18
CA LYS A 27 15.96 7.20 -14.67
C LYS A 27 15.51 8.18 -13.60
N LEU A 28 14.89 7.72 -12.52
CA LEU A 28 14.25 8.56 -11.51
C LEU A 28 15.11 8.64 -10.24
N ASP A 29 15.04 9.78 -9.57
CA ASP A 29 15.59 9.96 -8.23
C ASP A 29 14.67 9.34 -7.16
N GLY A 30 14.99 9.54 -5.88
CA GLY A 30 14.22 9.00 -4.76
C GLY A 30 12.86 9.67 -4.53
N LEU A 31 12.45 10.64 -5.36
CA LEU A 31 11.14 11.29 -5.33
C LEU A 31 10.27 10.92 -6.55
N GLY A 32 10.87 10.30 -7.58
CA GLY A 32 10.22 10.05 -8.87
C GLY A 32 10.51 11.11 -9.92
N VAL A 33 11.44 12.02 -9.67
CA VAL A 33 11.82 13.06 -10.64
C VAL A 33 12.92 12.53 -11.55
N PRO A 34 12.87 12.81 -12.88
CA PRO A 34 13.94 12.42 -13.79
C PRO A 34 15.30 12.97 -13.35
N ARG A 35 16.28 12.07 -13.23
CA ARG A 35 17.66 12.41 -12.91
C ARG A 35 18.25 13.31 -13.99
N GLN A 36 18.81 14.42 -13.56
CA GLN A 36 19.52 15.35 -14.44
C GLN A 36 20.98 14.95 -14.66
N ARG A 37 21.52 14.04 -13.84
CA ARG A 37 22.91 13.57 -13.91
C ARG A 37 22.97 12.08 -13.69
N PHE A 38 23.73 11.40 -14.55
CA PHE A 38 24.00 9.98 -14.44
C PHE A 38 25.48 9.77 -14.16
N ALA A 39 25.79 9.08 -13.06
CA ALA A 39 27.13 8.64 -12.74
C ALA A 39 27.19 7.13 -12.97
N TRP A 40 27.29 6.73 -14.24
CA TRP A 40 27.37 5.32 -14.61
C TRP A 40 28.77 4.77 -14.31
N GLY A 41 28.83 3.63 -13.63
CA GLY A 41 30.03 2.82 -13.51
C GLY A 41 30.28 1.98 -14.76
N THR A 42 31.02 0.88 -14.60
CA THR A 42 31.17 -0.11 -15.67
C THR A 42 29.84 -0.80 -15.95
N LEU A 43 29.61 -1.23 -17.20
CA LEU A 43 28.40 -1.97 -17.57
C LEU A 43 28.16 -3.18 -16.65
N GLN A 44 29.21 -3.94 -16.35
CA GLN A 44 29.13 -5.09 -15.43
C GLN A 44 28.70 -4.66 -14.02
N GLY A 45 29.20 -3.53 -13.54
CA GLY A 45 28.79 -2.94 -12.27
C GLY A 45 27.30 -2.61 -12.26
N GLU A 46 26.83 -1.84 -13.26
CA GLU A 46 25.42 -1.43 -13.34
C GLU A 46 24.47 -2.62 -13.49
N VAL A 47 24.83 -3.62 -14.30
CA VAL A 47 24.07 -4.88 -14.39
C VAL A 47 24.04 -5.58 -13.03
N GLY A 48 25.17 -5.68 -12.33
CA GLY A 48 25.22 -6.25 -10.99
C GLY A 48 24.36 -5.51 -9.97
N HIS A 49 24.28 -4.17 -10.06
CA HIS A 49 23.43 -3.35 -9.21
C HIS A 49 21.94 -3.61 -9.50
N GLY A 50 21.57 -3.66 -10.78
CA GLY A 50 20.22 -4.00 -11.22
C GLY A 50 19.78 -5.39 -10.74
N LEU A 51 20.64 -6.40 -10.89
CA LEU A 51 20.35 -7.77 -10.42
C LEU A 51 20.14 -7.82 -8.90
N ARG A 52 20.96 -7.12 -8.11
CA ARG A 52 20.77 -7.05 -6.65
C ARG A 52 19.46 -6.37 -6.25
N ARG A 53 19.04 -5.33 -6.98
CA ARG A 53 17.74 -4.66 -6.76
C ARG A 53 16.58 -5.61 -7.03
N LEU A 54 16.63 -6.34 -8.14
CA LEU A 54 15.60 -7.35 -8.48
C LEU A 54 15.53 -8.46 -7.43
N ALA A 55 16.67 -8.98 -6.98
CA ALA A 55 16.71 -10.00 -5.92
C ALA A 55 16.09 -9.50 -4.61
N LYS A 56 16.32 -8.23 -4.23
CA LYS A 56 15.71 -7.63 -3.04
C LYS A 56 14.21 -7.46 -3.19
N ASP A 57 13.74 -6.90 -4.30
CA ASP A 57 12.31 -6.72 -4.55
C ASP A 57 11.59 -8.07 -4.56
N ARG A 58 12.19 -9.09 -5.19
CA ARG A 58 11.67 -10.45 -5.17
C ARG A 58 11.54 -10.98 -3.73
N ALA A 59 12.61 -10.96 -2.96
CA ALA A 59 12.59 -11.50 -1.60
C ALA A 59 11.54 -10.81 -0.72
N ARG A 60 11.39 -9.48 -0.87
CA ARG A 60 10.38 -8.70 -0.16
C ARG A 60 8.96 -9.03 -0.62
N LEU A 61 8.72 -9.14 -1.92
CA LEU A 61 7.42 -9.53 -2.46
C LEU A 61 7.02 -10.94 -2.02
N GLU A 62 7.95 -11.90 -2.06
CA GLU A 62 7.73 -13.26 -1.56
C GLU A 62 7.42 -13.29 -0.05
N ALA A 63 8.14 -12.49 0.74
CA ALA A 63 7.87 -12.35 2.18
C ALA A 63 6.50 -11.72 2.44
N THR A 64 6.14 -10.65 1.73
CA THR A 64 4.84 -9.99 1.84
C THR A 64 3.69 -10.93 1.45
N ASN A 65 3.83 -11.66 0.35
CA ASN A 65 2.84 -12.64 -0.08
C ASN A 65 2.67 -13.77 0.94
N THR A 66 3.77 -14.30 1.47
CA THR A 66 3.74 -15.33 2.51
C THR A 66 3.04 -14.82 3.77
N ALA A 67 3.36 -13.60 4.20
CA ALA A 67 2.75 -12.99 5.37
C ALA A 67 1.25 -12.75 5.18
N MET A 68 0.83 -12.29 3.99
CA MET A 68 -0.60 -12.10 3.68
C MET A 68 -1.35 -13.43 3.66
N ARG A 69 -0.80 -14.48 3.05
CA ARG A 69 -1.43 -15.81 3.08
C ARG A 69 -1.56 -16.34 4.50
N SER A 70 -0.48 -16.28 5.28
CA SER A 70 -0.51 -16.69 6.69
C SER A 70 -1.55 -15.91 7.50
N LEU A 71 -1.70 -14.61 7.21
CA LEU A 71 -2.72 -13.79 7.84
C LEU A 71 -4.11 -14.31 7.44
N LEU A 72 -4.40 -14.41 6.14
CA LEU A 72 -5.68 -14.87 5.60
C LEU A 72 -6.08 -16.27 6.10
N ASP A 73 -5.11 -17.17 6.28
CA ASP A 73 -5.33 -18.52 6.80
C ASP A 73 -5.64 -18.56 8.31
N SER A 74 -5.16 -17.57 9.09
CA SER A 74 -5.20 -17.58 10.56
C SER A 74 -6.39 -16.86 11.21
N THR A 75 -7.11 -16.02 10.46
CA THR A 75 -8.30 -15.27 10.91
C THR A 75 -8.21 -14.72 12.35
N PRO A 76 -7.18 -13.90 12.66
CA PRO A 76 -6.96 -13.46 14.03
C PRO A 76 -8.09 -12.55 14.51
N LEU A 77 -8.34 -12.58 15.82
CA LEU A 77 -9.25 -11.62 16.44
C LEU A 77 -8.59 -10.24 16.45
N VAL A 78 -9.09 -9.32 15.63
CA VAL A 78 -8.59 -7.94 15.53
C VAL A 78 -9.38 -7.02 16.48
N PRO A 79 -8.77 -6.46 17.55
CA PRO A 79 -9.49 -5.62 18.49
C PRO A 79 -9.84 -4.25 17.90
N ARG A 80 -11.07 -3.79 18.16
CA ARG A 80 -11.62 -2.53 17.65
C ARG A 80 -12.31 -1.75 18.76
N GLU A 81 -12.35 -0.44 18.61
CA GLU A 81 -13.09 0.47 19.48
C GLU A 81 -14.27 1.06 18.72
N LEU A 82 -15.47 0.96 19.29
CA LEU A 82 -16.65 1.62 18.75
C LEU A 82 -16.53 3.14 18.95
N LYS A 83 -16.60 3.91 17.85
CA LYS A 83 -16.64 5.37 17.91
C LYS A 83 -18.08 5.85 17.71
N LEU A 84 -18.65 6.49 18.73
CA LEU A 84 -20.01 7.01 18.71
C LEU A 84 -20.07 8.35 17.95
N GLY A 85 -21.12 8.53 17.14
CA GLY A 85 -21.35 9.74 16.34
C GLY A 85 -21.46 9.43 14.85
N ASN A 86 -21.28 10.45 14.01
CA ASN A 86 -21.26 10.26 12.56
C ASN A 86 -20.05 9.39 12.18
N PRO A 87 -20.24 8.28 11.44
CA PRO A 87 -19.15 7.33 11.16
C PRO A 87 -18.03 7.95 10.32
N TYR A 88 -18.35 8.85 9.39
CA TYR A 88 -17.35 9.52 8.55
C TYR A 88 -16.54 10.55 9.32
N GLU A 89 -17.17 11.28 10.25
CA GLU A 89 -16.47 12.20 11.15
C GLU A 89 -15.51 11.44 12.06
N LYS A 90 -15.98 10.37 12.69
CA LYS A 90 -15.17 9.55 13.60
C LYS A 90 -14.04 8.81 12.90
N ALA A 91 -14.27 8.34 11.68
CA ALA A 91 -13.23 7.75 10.85
C ALA A 91 -12.16 8.78 10.46
N ALA A 92 -12.57 9.99 10.09
CA ALA A 92 -11.63 11.04 9.72
C ALA A 92 -10.77 11.52 10.90
N GLU A 93 -11.36 11.71 12.08
CA GLU A 93 -10.64 11.97 13.33
C GLU A 93 -9.61 10.87 13.60
N TRP A 94 -10.02 9.60 13.58
CA TRP A 94 -9.13 8.46 13.79
C TRP A 94 -7.98 8.40 12.77
N ILE A 95 -8.25 8.64 11.49
CA ILE A 95 -7.23 8.65 10.44
C ILE A 95 -6.19 9.75 10.70
N VAL A 96 -6.62 10.96 11.07
CA VAL A 96 -5.72 12.09 11.33
C VAL A 96 -4.91 11.85 12.60
N ASP A 97 -5.56 11.45 13.70
CA ASP A 97 -4.91 11.21 15.00
C ASP A 97 -3.86 10.10 14.94
N THR A 98 -4.08 9.08 14.10
CA THR A 98 -3.18 7.93 13.95
C THR A 98 -2.15 8.12 12.83
N SER A 99 -2.29 9.17 12.01
CA SER A 99 -1.33 9.50 10.95
C SER A 99 -0.22 10.38 11.48
N ARG A 100 1.02 10.11 11.06
CA ARG A 100 2.18 10.93 11.46
C ARG A 100 2.35 12.20 10.61
N SER A 101 1.74 12.25 9.43
CA SER A 101 1.77 13.41 8.55
C SER A 101 0.63 14.36 8.85
N ASP A 102 0.92 15.67 8.80
CA ASP A 102 0.00 16.78 9.04
C ASP A 102 -0.65 17.31 7.74
N GLY A 103 -0.42 16.66 6.59
CA GLY A 103 -0.83 17.18 5.29
C GLY A 103 -2.34 17.21 4.99
N LEU A 104 -3.21 16.68 5.87
CA LEU A 104 -4.66 16.79 5.74
C LEU A 104 -5.33 16.99 7.08
N THR A 105 -6.36 17.84 7.10
CA THR A 105 -7.27 18.02 8.23
C THR A 105 -8.33 16.92 8.28
N ALA A 106 -8.98 16.74 9.44
CA ALA A 106 -10.07 15.78 9.58
C ALA A 106 -11.26 16.11 8.66
N ASP A 107 -11.55 17.40 8.43
CA ASP A 107 -12.61 17.81 7.50
C ASP A 107 -12.31 17.42 6.05
N GLU A 108 -11.07 17.57 5.60
CA GLU A 108 -10.67 17.15 4.26
C GLU A 108 -10.76 15.63 4.12
N VAL A 109 -10.25 14.87 5.11
CA VAL A 109 -10.34 13.39 5.12
C VAL A 109 -11.80 12.95 5.10
N ARG A 110 -12.66 13.56 5.93
CA ARG A 110 -14.11 13.29 5.91
C ARG A 110 -14.71 13.51 4.53
N GLY A 111 -14.34 14.60 3.86
CA GLY A 111 -14.77 14.88 2.49
C GLY A 111 -14.34 13.79 1.50
N VAL A 112 -13.12 13.26 1.63
CA VAL A 112 -12.64 12.13 0.81
C VAL A 112 -13.48 10.88 1.09
N LEU A 113 -13.66 10.50 2.36
CA LEU A 113 -14.43 9.31 2.71
C LEU A 113 -15.88 9.40 2.19
N TRP A 114 -16.51 10.57 2.32
CA TRP A 114 -17.88 10.77 1.86
C TRP A 114 -18.05 10.67 0.34
N ARG A 115 -17.08 11.19 -0.44
CA ARG A 115 -17.10 11.10 -1.91
C ARG A 115 -16.89 9.67 -2.41
N ASN A 116 -16.13 8.87 -1.67
CA ASN A 116 -15.78 7.50 -2.06
C ASN A 116 -16.61 6.43 -1.32
N ARG A 117 -17.71 6.80 -0.65
CA ARG A 117 -18.54 5.87 0.13
C ARG A 117 -19.10 4.68 -0.67
N ASP A 118 -19.36 4.89 -1.95
CA ASP A 118 -19.95 3.91 -2.86
C ASP A 118 -18.90 3.27 -3.78
N ALA A 119 -17.62 3.61 -3.60
CA ALA A 119 -16.53 3.18 -4.46
C ALA A 119 -16.30 1.66 -4.41
N ASP A 120 -15.74 1.12 -5.50
CA ASP A 120 -15.25 -0.25 -5.55
C ASP A 120 -13.83 -0.33 -4.98
N LEU A 121 -13.71 -0.78 -3.75
CA LEU A 121 -12.43 -0.88 -3.04
C LEU A 121 -11.62 -2.12 -3.45
N THR A 122 -12.03 -2.82 -4.50
CA THR A 122 -11.30 -3.96 -5.09
C THR A 122 -10.80 -3.66 -6.51
N ASP A 123 -11.09 -2.46 -7.02
CA ASP A 123 -10.52 -1.92 -8.25
C ASP A 123 -9.30 -1.06 -7.94
N ILE A 124 -8.17 -1.39 -8.56
CA ILE A 124 -6.90 -0.68 -8.33
C ILE A 124 -6.97 0.78 -8.77
N HIS A 125 -7.70 1.10 -9.83
CA HIS A 125 -7.82 2.48 -10.32
C HIS A 125 -8.59 3.35 -9.32
N THR A 126 -9.68 2.81 -8.78
CA THR A 126 -10.40 3.45 -7.67
C THR A 126 -9.49 3.68 -6.45
N ILE A 127 -8.64 2.71 -6.11
CA ILE A 127 -7.70 2.86 -4.99
C ILE A 127 -6.62 3.92 -5.28
N ASP A 128 -6.12 4.00 -6.51
CA ASP A 128 -5.18 5.05 -6.96
C ASP A 128 -5.80 6.44 -6.80
N GLU A 129 -7.07 6.60 -7.19
CA GLU A 129 -7.80 7.87 -7.04
C GLU A 129 -8.02 8.24 -5.57
N ILE A 130 -8.30 7.25 -4.71
CA ILE A 130 -8.42 7.46 -3.26
C ILE A 130 -7.06 7.86 -2.68
N HIS A 131 -5.98 7.19 -3.07
CA HIS A 131 -4.61 7.52 -2.64
C HIS A 131 -4.27 8.97 -2.97
N ALA A 132 -4.49 9.40 -4.21
CA ALA A 132 -4.24 10.77 -4.63
C ALA A 132 -5.04 11.82 -3.83
N GLN A 133 -6.21 11.44 -3.30
CA GLN A 133 -7.03 12.31 -2.47
C GLN A 133 -6.60 12.37 -1.00
N VAL A 134 -6.09 11.25 -0.44
CA VAL A 134 -5.68 11.18 0.97
C VAL A 134 -4.19 11.48 1.18
N TYR A 135 -3.36 11.33 0.15
CA TYR A 135 -1.95 11.64 0.23
C TYR A 135 -1.68 13.08 -0.22
N LYS A 136 -1.46 13.95 0.76
CA LYS A 136 -0.86 15.26 0.58
C LYS A 136 0.39 15.35 1.46
N PRO A 137 1.57 15.68 0.91
CA PRO A 137 2.76 15.92 1.71
C PRO A 137 2.56 17.15 2.60
N GLY A 138 3.27 17.22 3.72
CA GLY A 138 3.24 18.38 4.60
C GLY A 138 3.83 19.63 3.95
N PRO A 139 3.61 20.84 4.52
CA PRO A 139 4.19 22.06 3.99
C PRO A 139 5.72 21.98 3.84
N GLY A 140 6.22 22.13 2.61
CA GLY A 140 7.65 22.07 2.30
C GLY A 140 8.22 20.65 2.11
N GLU A 141 7.41 19.61 2.29
CA GLU A 141 7.80 18.24 1.97
C GLU A 141 7.60 17.94 0.48
N PRO A 142 8.56 17.30 -0.20
CA PRO A 142 8.39 16.92 -1.59
C PRO A 142 7.37 15.79 -1.71
N TYR A 143 6.53 15.86 -2.73
CA TYR A 143 5.71 14.73 -3.13
C TYR A 143 6.62 13.59 -3.63
N ARG A 144 6.56 12.43 -2.98
CA ARG A 144 7.18 11.20 -3.47
C ARG A 144 6.15 10.32 -4.14
N ASP A 145 6.23 10.23 -5.47
CA ASP A 145 5.40 9.33 -6.29
C ASP A 145 6.02 7.93 -6.40
N PHE A 146 7.35 7.89 -6.40
CA PHE A 146 8.13 6.69 -6.64
C PHE A 146 9.02 6.35 -5.46
N ARG A 147 9.09 5.05 -5.14
CA ARG A 147 10.10 4.49 -4.25
C ARG A 147 10.97 3.50 -5.01
N SER A 148 12.28 3.73 -4.97
CA SER A 148 13.27 2.86 -5.62
C SER A 148 13.42 1.50 -4.93
N SER A 149 13.78 0.47 -5.69
CA SER A 149 14.23 -0.84 -5.20
C SER A 149 15.48 -0.77 -4.29
N SER A 150 16.14 0.40 -4.24
CA SER A 150 17.28 0.64 -3.36
C SER A 150 16.87 1.00 -1.93
N ASP A 151 15.57 1.21 -1.67
CA ASP A 151 15.04 1.47 -0.33
C ASP A 151 15.47 0.34 0.63
N PRO A 152 15.90 0.68 1.86
CA PRO A 152 16.40 -0.30 2.81
C PRO A 152 15.31 -1.19 3.41
N VAL A 153 14.06 -0.73 3.45
CA VAL A 153 12.96 -1.42 4.13
C VAL A 153 12.02 -2.06 3.11
N TYR A 154 11.54 -1.28 2.14
CA TYR A 154 10.44 -1.65 1.28
C TYR A 154 10.88 -2.00 -0.15
N MET A 155 10.09 -2.81 -0.86
CA MET A 155 10.29 -3.05 -2.28
C MET A 155 9.99 -1.78 -3.09
N ALA A 156 10.39 -1.75 -4.37
CA ALA A 156 9.98 -0.66 -5.27
C ALA A 156 8.46 -0.47 -5.27
N SER A 157 8.00 0.78 -5.33
CA SER A 157 6.56 1.08 -5.27
C SER A 157 5.79 0.38 -6.39
N GLU A 158 6.32 0.32 -7.61
CA GLU A 158 5.65 -0.37 -8.73
C GLU A 158 5.50 -1.89 -8.50
N ILE A 159 6.51 -2.52 -7.90
CA ILE A 159 6.45 -3.96 -7.56
C ILE A 159 5.43 -4.18 -6.43
N GLY A 160 5.40 -3.27 -5.45
CA GLY A 160 4.41 -3.27 -4.38
C GLY A 160 2.99 -3.05 -4.91
N HIS A 161 2.81 -2.12 -5.84
CA HIS A 161 1.54 -1.78 -6.49
C HIS A 161 0.96 -2.95 -7.26
N ALA A 162 1.74 -3.55 -8.16
CA ALA A 162 1.29 -4.71 -8.92
C ALA A 162 1.04 -5.95 -8.02
N GLY A 163 1.83 -6.13 -6.97
CA GLY A 163 1.60 -7.18 -5.97
C GLY A 163 0.29 -6.96 -5.19
N PHE A 164 0.03 -5.71 -4.80
CA PHE A 164 -1.20 -5.30 -4.12
C PHE A 164 -2.43 -5.51 -5.01
N GLU A 165 -2.38 -5.02 -6.25
CA GLU A 165 -3.43 -5.20 -7.27
C GLU A 165 -3.78 -6.68 -7.45
N LYS A 166 -2.77 -7.54 -7.61
CA LYS A 166 -2.97 -8.99 -7.77
C LYS A 166 -3.64 -9.67 -6.59
N LEU A 167 -3.52 -9.12 -5.39
CA LEU A 167 -4.13 -9.68 -4.18
C LEU A 167 -5.59 -9.25 -4.02
N LEU A 168 -6.04 -8.15 -4.64
CA LEU A 168 -7.40 -7.62 -4.48
C LEU A 168 -8.51 -8.65 -4.77
N PRO A 169 -8.43 -9.49 -5.84
CA PRO A 169 -9.45 -10.50 -6.08
C PRO A 169 -9.54 -11.56 -4.98
N GLU A 170 -8.41 -11.95 -4.38
CA GLU A 170 -8.36 -12.93 -3.28
C GLU A 170 -8.98 -12.36 -1.99
N LEU A 171 -8.74 -11.07 -1.72
CA LEU A 171 -9.38 -10.36 -0.60
C LEU A 171 -10.89 -10.26 -0.81
N ALA A 172 -11.32 -9.91 -2.03
CA ALA A 172 -12.73 -9.83 -2.40
C ALA A 172 -13.44 -11.17 -2.22
N GLN A 173 -12.83 -12.26 -2.73
CA GLN A 173 -13.34 -13.61 -2.59
C GLN A 173 -13.42 -14.03 -1.12
N SER A 174 -12.35 -13.82 -0.34
CA SER A 174 -12.31 -14.17 1.09
C SER A 174 -13.39 -13.44 1.90
N ALA A 175 -13.68 -12.19 1.53
CA ALA A 175 -14.76 -11.42 2.13
C ALA A 175 -16.15 -11.93 1.75
N GLN A 176 -16.37 -12.28 0.48
CA GLN A 176 -17.63 -12.87 0.01
C GLN A 176 -17.92 -14.22 0.67
N GLU A 177 -16.88 -15.02 0.93
CA GLU A 177 -16.97 -16.30 1.64
C GLU A 177 -17.14 -16.13 3.17
N GLY A 178 -17.15 -14.90 3.68
CA GLY A 178 -17.27 -14.60 5.11
C GLY A 178 -16.07 -15.02 5.96
N LYS A 179 -14.94 -15.38 5.31
CA LYS A 179 -13.70 -15.77 6.00
C LYS A 179 -13.01 -14.58 6.63
N TRP A 180 -13.08 -13.42 5.97
CA TRP A 180 -12.37 -12.21 6.36
C TRP A 180 -13.23 -10.95 6.20
N LEU A 181 -12.97 -9.93 7.02
CA LEU A 181 -13.48 -8.60 6.74
C LEU A 181 -12.62 -7.94 5.66
N LEU A 182 -13.26 -7.47 4.58
CA LEU A 182 -12.57 -6.76 3.50
C LEU A 182 -11.75 -5.58 4.04
N ALA A 183 -12.27 -4.86 5.03
CA ALA A 183 -11.58 -3.75 5.69
C ALA A 183 -10.22 -4.14 6.26
N ASP A 184 -10.13 -5.27 6.97
CA ASP A 184 -8.88 -5.74 7.57
C ASP A 184 -7.88 -6.18 6.50
N GLY A 185 -8.38 -6.89 5.48
CA GLY A 185 -7.57 -7.34 4.34
C GLY A 185 -6.95 -6.19 3.56
N LEU A 186 -7.74 -5.16 3.25
CA LEU A 186 -7.26 -3.95 2.56
C LEU A 186 -6.26 -3.16 3.41
N PHE A 187 -6.52 -3.01 4.71
CA PHE A 187 -5.56 -2.37 5.62
C PHE A 187 -4.23 -3.12 5.62
N ALA A 188 -4.26 -4.44 5.87
CA ALA A 188 -3.07 -5.28 5.95
C ALA A 188 -2.29 -5.30 4.63
N ALA A 189 -2.99 -5.39 3.50
CA ALA A 189 -2.37 -5.40 2.19
C ALA A 189 -1.68 -4.04 1.90
N ALA A 190 -2.36 -2.92 2.08
CA ALA A 190 -1.79 -1.60 1.79
C ALA A 190 -0.54 -1.29 2.64
N VAL A 191 -0.53 -1.63 3.94
CA VAL A 191 0.62 -1.41 4.82
C VAL A 191 1.76 -2.43 4.66
N ARG A 192 1.56 -3.54 3.94
CA ARG A 192 2.62 -4.54 3.73
C ARG A 192 3.24 -4.47 2.34
N PHE A 193 2.42 -4.22 1.32
CA PHE A 193 2.91 -4.03 -0.04
C PHE A 193 3.51 -2.64 -0.23
N HIS A 194 3.05 -1.63 0.52
CA HIS A 194 3.45 -0.24 0.33
C HIS A 194 3.34 0.18 -1.15
N PRO A 195 2.16 0.09 -1.78
CA PRO A 195 2.00 0.25 -3.22
C PRO A 195 2.45 1.62 -3.78
N TYR A 196 2.50 2.66 -2.96
CA TYR A 196 2.86 4.01 -3.41
C TYR A 196 4.19 4.49 -2.83
N GLY A 197 4.77 5.52 -3.43
CA GLY A 197 5.99 6.18 -2.94
C GLY A 197 5.90 6.57 -1.47
N ASP A 198 4.80 7.23 -1.09
CA ASP A 198 4.44 7.60 0.28
C ASP A 198 2.92 7.59 0.49
N GLY A 199 2.44 7.88 1.70
CA GLY A 199 0.99 7.94 2.00
C GLY A 199 0.30 6.60 2.24
N ASN A 200 1.02 5.47 2.16
CA ASN A 200 0.47 4.11 2.29
C ASN A 200 -0.31 3.87 3.60
N GLY A 201 0.17 4.37 4.75
CA GLY A 201 -0.52 4.19 6.02
C GLY A 201 -1.85 4.94 6.10
N ARG A 202 -1.93 6.13 5.48
CA ARG A 202 -3.19 6.90 5.42
C ARG A 202 -4.17 6.28 4.44
N LEU A 203 -3.67 5.80 3.30
CA LEU A 203 -4.48 5.00 2.38
C LEU A 203 -5.06 3.76 3.06
N ALA A 204 -4.23 2.99 3.76
CA ALA A 204 -4.68 1.78 4.45
C ALA A 204 -5.84 2.05 5.41
N ARG A 205 -5.74 3.13 6.20
CA ARG A 205 -6.82 3.55 7.11
C ARG A 205 -8.05 4.09 6.38
N ALA A 206 -7.88 4.78 5.25
CA ALA A 206 -9.00 5.24 4.43
C ALA A 206 -9.77 4.06 3.81
N LEU A 207 -9.05 3.08 3.22
CA LEU A 207 -9.65 1.86 2.69
C LEU A 207 -10.35 1.05 3.78
N TYR A 208 -9.71 0.92 4.95
CA TYR A 208 -10.30 0.30 6.13
C TYR A 208 -11.62 0.96 6.51
N ALA A 209 -11.62 2.29 6.67
CA ALA A 209 -12.80 3.04 7.09
C ALA A 209 -13.93 2.92 6.08
N LEU A 210 -13.65 3.08 4.78
CA LEU A 210 -14.64 2.94 3.72
C LEU A 210 -15.27 1.54 3.73
N ALA A 211 -14.45 0.49 3.79
CA ALA A 211 -14.94 -0.89 3.81
C ALA A 211 -15.71 -1.22 5.10
N GLN A 212 -15.25 -0.76 6.26
CA GLN A 212 -15.89 -1.04 7.54
C GLN A 212 -17.24 -0.31 7.66
N ILE A 213 -17.31 0.96 7.25
CA ILE A 213 -18.57 1.74 7.26
C ILE A 213 -19.57 1.11 6.28
N LYS A 214 -19.13 0.70 5.08
CA LYS A 214 -19.98 0.03 4.09
C LYS A 214 -20.56 -1.30 4.62
N ALA A 215 -19.81 -2.02 5.45
CA ALA A 215 -20.23 -3.30 6.02
C ALA A 215 -21.12 -3.16 7.28
N ASP A 216 -20.77 -2.26 8.21
CA ASP A 216 -21.41 -2.13 9.53
C ASP A 216 -22.46 -1.00 9.62
N GLY A 217 -22.61 -0.18 8.56
CA GLY A 217 -23.65 0.84 8.47
C GLY A 217 -23.40 2.07 9.35
N PRO A 218 -24.27 2.37 10.35
CA PRO A 218 -24.27 3.68 11.04
C PRO A 218 -23.11 3.88 12.03
N PHE A 219 -22.25 2.87 12.23
CA PHE A 219 -21.19 2.91 13.24
C PHE A 219 -19.81 2.70 12.65
N PHE A 220 -18.86 3.53 13.07
CA PHE A 220 -17.44 3.32 12.79
C PHE A 220 -16.77 2.56 13.94
N LYS A 221 -16.07 1.47 13.60
CA LYS A 221 -15.25 0.70 14.55
C LYS A 221 -13.79 0.92 14.18
N ALA A 222 -13.09 1.74 14.96
CA ALA A 222 -11.67 2.03 14.73
C ALA A 222 -10.80 0.84 15.10
N LEU A 223 -9.73 0.58 14.35
CA LEU A 223 -8.68 -0.33 14.83
C LEU A 223 -8.01 0.29 16.06
N THR A 224 -7.84 -0.55 17.09
CA THR A 224 -6.95 -0.22 18.21
C THR A 224 -5.48 -0.30 17.76
N PRO A 225 -4.53 0.28 18.50
CA PRO A 225 -3.09 0.09 18.23
C PRO A 225 -2.70 -1.39 18.14
N GLU A 226 -3.28 -2.24 18.98
CA GLU A 226 -3.10 -3.68 18.97
C GLU A 226 -3.68 -4.31 17.70
N GLY A 227 -4.88 -3.87 17.27
CA GLY A 227 -5.50 -4.29 16.02
C GLY A 227 -4.66 -3.96 14.79
N GLU A 228 -4.13 -2.73 14.71
CA GLU A 228 -3.18 -2.38 13.65
C GLU A 228 -1.91 -3.23 13.71
N SER A 229 -1.40 -3.52 14.91
CA SER A 229 -0.20 -4.36 15.08
C SER A 229 -0.42 -5.82 14.70
N ILE A 230 -1.63 -6.36 14.82
CA ILE A 230 -1.96 -7.72 14.36
C ILE A 230 -1.97 -7.76 12.83
N LEU A 231 -2.57 -6.76 12.19
CA LEU A 231 -2.64 -6.66 10.74
C LEU A 231 -1.30 -6.27 10.11
N ASN A 232 -0.45 -5.56 10.85
CA ASN A 232 0.89 -5.12 10.46
C ASN A 232 1.90 -5.31 11.61
N PRO A 233 2.33 -6.55 11.90
CA PRO A 233 3.32 -6.82 12.92
C PRO A 233 4.62 -6.13 12.52
N ARG A 234 5.22 -5.40 13.47
CA ARG A 234 6.53 -4.79 13.26
C ARG A 234 7.54 -5.91 12.98
N ILE A 235 8.21 -5.81 11.83
CA ILE A 235 9.34 -6.67 11.45
C ILE A 235 10.57 -6.23 12.27
#